data_AF-A0A7V4LR86-F1
#
_entry.id   AF-A0A7V4LR86-F1
#
_cell.length_a   1.000
_cell.length_b   1.000
_cell.length_c   1.000
_cell.angle_alpha   90.00
_cell.angle_beta   90.00
_cell.angle_gamma   90.00
#
_symmetry.space_group_name_H-M   'P 1'
#
loop_
_entity.id
_entity.type
_entity.pdbx_description
1 polymer ?
#
loop_
_entity_poly.entity_id
_entity_poly.type
_entity_poly.pdbx_seq_one_letter_code
_entity_poly.pdbx_strand_id
1 'polypeptide(L)'
;MHHSMTPNPAFRLCLLVAGLFLLVAAPAVRAAALESGSTVVVIYNQRVPDSKSVADYYARQREVPASQVLGFDLPAGETMTRAEFTEQLQKPLLKALEEGKLFTLAPPDKVRRAQSPGEIQSRVLESKIRYAVLCYGVPTRVLPDTNLVERGAEKLQL
;
A
#
# COMPACT_ATOMS: atom_id res chain seq x y z
N MET A 1 -22.62 -62.33 -42.56
CA MET A 1 -22.60 -62.06 -41.10
C MET A 1 -21.82 -60.77 -40.88
N HIS A 2 -22.51 -59.63 -40.82
CA HIS A 2 -21.95 -58.35 -40.39
C HIS A 2 -22.93 -57.79 -39.35
N HIS A 3 -22.59 -57.93 -38.06
CA HIS A 3 -23.31 -57.25 -36.98
C HIS A 3 -22.73 -55.85 -36.83
N SER A 4 -23.48 -54.84 -37.23
CA SER A 4 -23.21 -53.43 -36.92
C SER A 4 -23.69 -53.15 -35.49
N MET A 5 -22.73 -52.93 -34.59
CA MET A 5 -22.96 -52.55 -33.20
C MET A 5 -23.32 -51.06 -33.14
N THR A 6 -24.59 -50.72 -32.89
CA THR A 6 -25.01 -49.33 -32.64
C THR A 6 -24.71 -48.94 -31.19
N PRO A 7 -24.09 -47.79 -30.91
CA PRO A 7 -23.80 -47.36 -29.54
C PRO A 7 -25.07 -46.89 -28.80
N ASN A 8 -25.15 -47.25 -27.52
CA ASN A 8 -26.30 -47.06 -26.64
C ASN A 8 -26.70 -45.57 -26.44
N PRO A 9 -28.01 -45.24 -26.48
CA PRO A 9 -28.51 -43.86 -26.37
C PRO A 9 -28.27 -43.24 -24.99
N ALA A 10 -28.13 -44.07 -23.94
CA ALA A 10 -27.80 -43.64 -22.58
C ALA A 10 -26.41 -42.98 -22.48
N PHE A 11 -25.46 -43.41 -23.32
CA PHE A 11 -24.10 -42.85 -23.34
C PHE A 11 -24.08 -41.44 -23.95
N ARG A 12 -24.98 -41.19 -24.93
CA ARG A 12 -25.15 -39.88 -25.59
C ARG A 12 -25.84 -38.87 -24.70
N LEU A 13 -26.79 -39.31 -23.86
CA LEU A 13 -27.51 -38.42 -22.94
C LEU A 13 -26.64 -38.00 -21.75
N CYS A 14 -25.77 -38.89 -21.24
CA CYS A 14 -24.86 -38.59 -20.13
C CYS A 14 -23.79 -37.53 -20.50
N LEU A 15 -23.31 -37.55 -21.75
CA LEU A 15 -22.36 -36.57 -22.29
C LEU A 15 -22.97 -35.16 -22.44
N LEU A 16 -24.27 -35.06 -22.75
CA LEU A 16 -24.96 -33.77 -22.90
C LEU A 16 -25.25 -33.09 -21.57
N VAL A 17 -25.57 -33.86 -20.52
CA VAL A 17 -25.81 -33.31 -19.16
C VAL A 17 -24.49 -32.84 -18.52
N ALA A 18 -23.38 -33.54 -18.75
CA ALA A 18 -22.06 -33.12 -18.28
C ALA A 18 -21.55 -31.84 -18.98
N GLY A 19 -21.86 -31.66 -20.26
CA GLY A 19 -21.50 -30.45 -21.01
C GLY A 19 -22.28 -29.20 -20.59
N LEU A 20 -23.56 -29.35 -20.20
CA LEU A 20 -24.39 -28.24 -19.75
C LEU A 20 -24.02 -27.74 -18.34
N PHE A 21 -23.50 -28.63 -17.49
CA PHE A 21 -23.00 -28.26 -16.15
C PHE A 21 -21.66 -27.50 -16.21
N LEU A 22 -20.84 -27.72 -17.25
CA LEU A 22 -19.60 -26.98 -17.46
C LEU A 22 -19.82 -25.55 -17.99
N LEU A 23 -20.93 -25.29 -18.67
CA LEU A 23 -21.18 -23.99 -19.30
C LEU A 23 -21.78 -22.94 -18.33
N VAL A 24 -22.44 -23.38 -17.25
CA VAL A 24 -23.05 -22.49 -16.23
C VAL A 24 -22.03 -22.05 -15.16
N ALA A 25 -20.89 -22.74 -15.05
CA ALA A 25 -19.84 -22.41 -14.07
C ALA A 25 -18.85 -21.32 -14.54
N ALA A 26 -19.07 -20.70 -15.69
CA ALA A 26 -18.11 -19.77 -16.31
C ALA A 26 -18.49 -18.27 -16.20
N PRO A 27 -18.83 -17.73 -15.00
CA PRO A 27 -18.52 -16.34 -14.72
C PRO A 27 -17.87 -16.17 -13.35
N ALA A 28 -16.73 -16.83 -13.09
CA ALA A 28 -15.98 -16.62 -11.84
C ALA A 28 -14.50 -16.27 -12.03
N VAL A 29 -14.04 -16.07 -13.28
CA VAL A 29 -12.63 -15.73 -13.55
C VAL A 29 -12.54 -14.32 -14.14
N ARG A 30 -12.95 -13.34 -13.34
CA ARG A 30 -12.45 -11.96 -13.45
C ARG A 30 -12.16 -11.37 -12.07
N ALA A 31 -11.40 -12.11 -11.27
CA ALA A 31 -10.55 -11.47 -10.28
C ALA A 31 -9.37 -10.84 -11.05
N ALA A 32 -9.59 -9.67 -11.64
CA ALA A 32 -8.46 -8.77 -11.86
C ALA A 32 -7.83 -8.60 -10.49
N ALA A 33 -6.53 -8.89 -10.35
CA ALA A 33 -5.78 -8.74 -9.12
C ALA A 33 -5.83 -7.28 -8.66
N LEU A 34 -6.91 -6.91 -7.99
CA LEU A 34 -7.03 -5.65 -7.31
C LEU A 34 -6.05 -5.77 -6.14
N GLU A 35 -4.92 -5.07 -6.22
CA GLU A 35 -3.96 -4.98 -5.11
C GLU A 35 -4.76 -4.72 -3.83
N SER A 36 -4.68 -5.65 -2.89
CA SER A 36 -5.53 -5.66 -1.69
C SER A 36 -5.36 -4.35 -0.91
N GLY A 37 -6.46 -3.78 -0.43
CA GLY A 37 -6.46 -2.61 0.46
C GLY A 37 -5.57 -2.78 1.69
N SER A 38 -5.28 -4.02 2.09
CA SER A 38 -4.34 -4.34 3.16
C SER A 38 -2.90 -3.92 2.88
N THR A 39 -2.54 -3.64 1.62
CA THR A 39 -1.21 -3.16 1.23
C THR A 39 -1.09 -1.63 1.17
N VAL A 40 -2.14 -0.90 1.56
CA VAL A 40 -2.24 0.54 1.39
C VAL A 40 -2.33 1.25 2.72
N VAL A 41 -1.50 2.28 2.94
CA VAL A 41 -1.73 3.23 4.03
C VAL A 41 -2.33 4.51 3.46
N VAL A 42 -3.40 5.01 4.07
CA VAL A 42 -4.08 6.24 3.67
C VAL A 42 -3.74 7.31 4.70
N ILE A 43 -3.24 8.45 4.24
CA ILE A 43 -2.77 9.54 5.10
C ILE A 43 -3.65 10.76 4.86
N TYR A 44 -4.22 11.32 5.93
CA TYR A 44 -5.01 12.55 5.87
C TYR A 44 -4.53 13.61 6.85
N ASN A 45 -4.85 14.86 6.55
CA ASN A 45 -4.55 16.00 7.41
C ASN A 45 -5.74 16.30 8.32
N GLN A 46 -5.54 16.22 9.64
CA GLN A 46 -6.56 16.51 10.64
C GLN A 46 -7.01 17.98 10.63
N ARG A 47 -6.14 18.92 10.20
CA ARG A 47 -6.48 20.35 10.09
C ARG A 47 -7.36 20.69 8.88
N VAL A 48 -7.58 19.74 7.98
CA VAL A 48 -8.40 19.93 6.76
C VAL A 48 -9.55 18.93 6.79
N PRO A 49 -10.77 19.33 7.21
CA PRO A 49 -11.90 18.41 7.38
C PRO A 49 -12.21 17.55 6.14
N ASP A 50 -12.11 18.14 4.95
CA ASP A 50 -12.34 17.44 3.68
C ASP A 50 -11.30 16.34 3.41
N SER A 51 -10.09 16.46 3.97
CA SER A 51 -9.05 15.42 3.88
C SER A 51 -9.54 14.10 4.46
N LYS A 52 -10.18 14.16 5.64
CA LYS A 52 -10.73 12.98 6.32
C LYS A 52 -11.87 12.36 5.51
N SER A 53 -12.76 13.17 4.94
CA SER A 53 -13.85 12.69 4.08
C SER A 53 -13.32 11.93 2.86
N VAL A 54 -12.26 12.43 2.22
CA VAL A 54 -11.59 11.74 1.10
C VAL A 54 -10.94 10.44 1.56
N ALA A 55 -10.27 10.43 2.71
CA ALA A 55 -9.64 9.24 3.27
C ALA A 55 -10.65 8.14 3.58
N ASP A 56 -11.75 8.49 4.25
CA ASP A 56 -12.81 7.57 4.62
C ASP A 56 -13.49 7.01 3.35
N TYR A 57 -13.71 7.84 2.33
CA TYR A 57 -14.25 7.40 1.04
C TYR A 57 -13.31 6.42 0.34
N TYR A 58 -12.03 6.77 0.22
CA TYR A 58 -11.03 5.91 -0.41
C TYR A 58 -10.91 4.57 0.31
N ALA A 59 -10.84 4.60 1.64
CA ALA A 59 -10.72 3.41 2.47
C ALA A 59 -11.89 2.45 2.28
N ARG A 60 -13.13 2.97 2.22
CA ARG A 60 -14.32 2.15 1.92
C ARG A 60 -14.27 1.55 0.52
N GLN A 61 -13.90 2.33 -0.49
CA GLN A 61 -13.90 1.88 -1.89
C GLN A 61 -12.84 0.82 -2.19
N ARG A 62 -11.74 0.81 -1.41
CA ARG A 62 -10.57 -0.04 -1.63
C ARG A 62 -10.40 -1.08 -0.52
N GLU A 63 -11.37 -1.18 0.39
CA GLU A 63 -11.36 -2.11 1.53
C GLU A 63 -10.07 -1.99 2.37
N VAL A 64 -9.61 -0.74 2.57
CA VAL A 64 -8.44 -0.46 3.41
C VAL A 64 -8.83 -0.67 4.88
N PRO A 65 -8.07 -1.46 5.66
CA PRO A 65 -8.30 -1.61 7.09
C PRO A 65 -8.30 -0.27 7.81
N ALA A 66 -9.20 -0.07 8.78
CA ALA A 66 -9.29 1.20 9.52
C ALA A 66 -7.97 1.55 10.23
N SER A 67 -7.20 0.56 10.67
CA SER A 67 -5.85 0.74 11.26
C SER A 67 -4.81 1.29 10.29
N GLN A 68 -5.11 1.32 8.98
CA GLN A 68 -4.26 1.84 7.93
C GLN A 68 -4.73 3.21 7.42
N VAL A 69 -5.73 3.83 8.06
CA VAL A 69 -6.20 5.19 7.77
C VAL A 69 -5.68 6.12 8.87
N LEU A 70 -4.58 6.81 8.58
CA LEU A 70 -3.79 7.56 9.54
C LEU A 70 -3.99 9.07 9.37
N GLY A 71 -4.35 9.75 10.44
CA GLY A 71 -4.51 11.20 10.47
C GLY A 71 -3.38 11.88 11.21
N PHE A 72 -2.79 12.93 10.61
CA PHE A 72 -1.76 13.73 11.26
C PHE A 72 -2.15 15.21 11.31
N ASP A 73 -1.70 15.90 12.36
CA ASP A 73 -1.91 17.34 12.55
C ASP A 73 -0.86 18.12 11.74
N LEU A 74 -1.13 18.39 10.47
CA LEU A 74 -0.18 18.97 9.52
C LEU A 74 -0.58 20.39 9.11
N PRO A 75 0.35 21.26 8.66
CA PRO A 75 0.03 22.58 8.14
C PRO A 75 -1.02 22.51 7.02
N ALA A 76 -1.98 23.45 7.03
CA ALA A 76 -2.97 23.57 5.97
C ALA A 76 -2.34 24.29 4.76
N GLY A 77 -1.74 23.53 3.85
CA GLY A 77 -1.08 24.04 2.65
C GLY A 77 -0.24 22.96 1.96
N GLU A 78 0.35 23.27 0.82
CA GLU A 78 1.23 22.31 0.14
C GLU A 78 2.63 22.23 0.77
N THR A 79 2.99 23.22 1.58
CA THR A 79 4.34 23.39 2.12
C THR A 79 4.40 23.14 3.61
N MET A 80 5.48 22.49 4.05
CA MET A 80 5.88 22.39 5.45
C MET A 80 7.39 22.58 5.58
N THR A 81 7.85 23.03 6.74
CA THR A 81 9.28 23.09 7.07
C THR A 81 9.86 21.69 7.30
N ARG A 82 11.19 21.57 7.27
CA ARG A 82 11.90 20.33 7.59
C ARG A 82 11.59 19.82 9.00
N ALA A 83 11.50 20.73 9.98
CA ALA A 83 11.16 20.39 11.35
C ALA A 83 9.71 19.88 11.48
N GLU A 84 8.74 20.55 10.83
CA GLU A 84 7.35 20.09 10.80
C GLU A 84 7.23 18.72 10.13
N PHE A 85 7.94 18.49 9.00
CA PHE A 85 8.00 17.18 8.37
C PHE A 85 8.48 16.09 9.33
N THR A 86 9.60 16.33 10.02
CA THR A 86 10.18 15.33 10.92
C THR A 86 9.30 15.06 12.14
N GLU A 87 8.80 16.10 12.81
CA GLU A 87 8.06 15.97 14.07
C GLU A 87 6.59 15.61 13.88
N GLN A 88 5.92 16.13 12.84
CA GLN A 88 4.47 15.99 12.67
C GLN A 88 4.08 14.87 11.71
N LEU A 89 4.95 14.51 10.76
CA LEU A 89 4.68 13.45 9.78
C LEU A 89 5.61 12.25 9.94
N GLN A 90 6.93 12.43 9.78
CA GLN A 90 7.88 11.32 9.68
C GLN A 90 7.93 10.44 10.93
N LYS A 91 8.20 11.02 12.10
CA LYS A 91 8.28 10.25 13.36
C LYS A 91 6.93 9.62 13.74
N PRO A 92 5.80 10.36 13.71
CA PRO A 92 4.50 9.76 14.03
C PRO A 92 4.09 8.67 13.03
N LEU A 93 4.36 8.84 11.74
CA LEU A 93 4.07 7.83 10.71
C LEU A 93 4.88 6.56 10.94
N LEU A 94 6.20 6.69 11.19
CA LEU A 94 7.05 5.53 11.47
C LEU A 94 6.52 4.75 12.68
N LYS A 95 6.19 5.45 13.76
CA LYS A 95 5.61 4.86 14.97
C LYS A 95 4.28 4.15 14.69
N ALA A 96 3.36 4.79 13.96
CA ALA A 96 2.05 4.19 13.63
C ALA A 96 2.20 2.92 12.78
N LEU A 97 3.15 2.92 11.84
CA LEU A 97 3.41 1.76 10.98
C LEU A 97 4.07 0.60 11.76
N GLU A 98 4.94 0.89 12.72
CA GLU A 98 5.50 -0.11 13.64
C GLU A 98 4.42 -0.71 14.55
N GLU A 99 3.62 0.14 15.21
CA GLU A 99 2.52 -0.28 16.08
C GLU A 99 1.49 -1.14 15.33
N GLY A 100 1.21 -0.79 14.06
CA GLY A 100 0.35 -1.55 13.16
C GLY A 100 0.97 -2.85 12.62
N LYS A 101 2.25 -3.15 12.92
CA LYS A 101 3.01 -4.26 12.32
C LYS A 101 2.91 -4.28 10.79
N LEU A 102 2.95 -3.07 10.21
CA LEU A 102 2.82 -2.79 8.79
C LEU A 102 4.18 -2.85 8.07
N PHE A 103 5.26 -2.60 8.81
CA PHE A 103 6.60 -3.04 8.46
C PHE A 103 7.35 -3.51 9.72
N THR A 104 8.44 -4.25 9.52
CA THR A 104 9.35 -4.68 10.58
C THR A 104 10.72 -4.07 10.31
N LEU A 105 11.25 -3.27 11.23
CA LEU A 105 12.62 -2.76 11.14
C LEU A 105 13.61 -3.81 11.62
N ALA A 106 14.82 -3.78 11.05
CA ALA A 106 15.92 -4.59 11.54
C ALA A 106 16.26 -4.23 12.99
N PRO A 107 16.51 -5.22 13.87
CA PRO A 107 16.96 -4.97 15.23
C PRO A 107 18.24 -4.12 15.23
N PRO A 108 18.43 -3.22 16.21
CA PRO A 108 19.61 -2.34 16.30
C PRO A 108 20.95 -3.09 16.20
N ASP A 109 21.00 -4.32 16.72
CA ASP A 109 22.20 -5.16 16.75
C ASP A 109 22.59 -5.72 15.38
N LYS A 110 21.65 -5.76 14.42
CA LYS A 110 21.88 -6.18 13.03
C LYS A 110 21.96 -4.99 12.07
N VAL A 111 21.81 -3.78 12.58
CA VAL A 111 22.12 -2.59 11.82
C VAL A 111 23.64 -2.49 11.74
N ARG A 112 24.16 -2.49 10.51
CA ARG A 112 25.55 -2.11 10.27
C ARG A 112 25.70 -0.72 10.89
N ARG A 113 26.53 -0.58 11.94
CA ARG A 113 26.84 0.71 12.57
C ARG A 113 27.03 1.71 11.44
N ALA A 114 26.18 2.73 11.40
CA ALA A 114 26.30 3.81 10.44
C ALA A 114 27.76 4.22 10.37
N GLN A 115 28.36 4.12 9.19
CA GLN A 115 29.75 4.54 9.03
C GLN A 115 29.85 6.07 9.06
N SER A 116 28.71 6.76 9.13
CA SER A 116 28.61 8.21 9.12
C SER A 116 27.41 8.73 9.92
N PRO A 117 27.55 9.84 10.67
CA PRO A 117 26.42 10.55 11.24
C PRO A 117 25.45 10.96 10.13
N GLY A 118 24.21 10.46 10.16
CA GLY A 118 23.15 10.73 9.18
C GLY A 118 22.67 9.53 8.34
N GLU A 119 23.31 8.37 8.44
CA GLU A 119 22.85 7.15 7.75
C GLU A 119 21.59 6.60 8.46
N ILE A 120 20.46 6.54 7.75
CA ILE A 120 19.23 5.91 8.25
C ILE A 120 19.52 4.44 8.43
N GLN A 121 19.69 4.07 9.69
CA GLN A 121 20.23 2.81 10.12
C GLN A 121 19.19 1.67 10.12
N SER A 122 17.90 2.01 10.14
CA SER A 122 16.82 1.05 10.16
C SER A 122 16.49 0.53 8.76
N ARG A 123 17.06 -0.62 8.39
CA ARG A 123 16.62 -1.37 7.21
C ARG A 123 15.25 -1.98 7.47
N VAL A 124 14.27 -1.73 6.60
CA VAL A 124 13.00 -2.47 6.61
C VAL A 124 13.27 -3.91 6.19
N LEU A 125 12.95 -4.88 7.06
CA LEU A 125 13.10 -6.31 6.81
C LEU A 125 11.89 -6.87 6.06
N GLU A 126 10.70 -6.46 6.47
CA GLU A 126 9.42 -6.90 5.88
C GLU A 126 8.48 -5.69 5.82
N SER A 127 7.72 -5.56 4.72
CA SER A 127 6.67 -4.54 4.60
C SER A 127 5.41 -5.16 4.02
N LYS A 128 4.30 -4.99 4.74
CA LYS A 128 2.95 -5.29 4.23
C LYS A 128 2.44 -4.16 3.35
N ILE A 129 2.91 -2.93 3.59
CA ILE A 129 2.51 -1.75 2.85
C ILE A 129 3.39 -1.58 1.61
N ARG A 130 2.74 -1.35 0.47
CA ARG A 130 3.37 -1.18 -0.85
C ARG A 130 3.36 0.28 -1.30
N TYR A 131 2.35 1.04 -0.91
CA TYR A 131 2.22 2.46 -1.25
C TYR A 131 1.41 3.21 -0.20
N ALA A 132 1.66 4.52 -0.13
CA ALA A 132 0.90 5.47 0.67
C ALA A 132 0.02 6.33 -0.24
N VAL A 133 -1.23 6.53 0.16
CA VAL A 133 -2.17 7.45 -0.47
C VAL A 133 -2.20 8.72 0.35
N LEU A 134 -1.80 9.84 -0.25
CA LEU A 134 -1.87 11.15 0.39
C LEU A 134 -3.19 11.80 0.01
N CYS A 135 -4.07 12.03 0.98
CA CYS A 135 -5.32 12.73 0.75
C CYS A 135 -5.10 14.24 0.58
N TYR A 136 -6.08 14.90 -0.04
CA TYR A 136 -6.08 16.36 -0.19
C TYR A 136 -5.77 17.06 1.14
N GLY A 137 -4.92 18.09 1.12
CA GLY A 137 -4.51 18.82 2.32
C GLY A 137 -3.30 18.24 3.06
N VAL A 138 -2.76 17.08 2.65
CA VAL A 138 -1.43 16.63 3.10
C VAL A 138 -0.35 17.39 2.34
N PRO A 139 0.60 18.07 3.01
CA PRO A 139 1.62 18.84 2.30
C PRO A 139 2.57 17.93 1.51
N THR A 140 2.94 18.37 0.31
CA THR A 140 3.75 17.62 -0.68
C THR A 140 5.12 18.24 -0.90
N ARG A 141 5.38 19.41 -0.33
CA ARG A 141 6.63 20.17 -0.48
C ARG A 141 7.25 20.44 0.88
N VAL A 142 8.47 19.95 1.09
CA VAL A 142 9.29 20.34 2.24
C VAL A 142 10.14 21.53 1.83
N LEU A 143 10.07 22.63 2.58
CA LEU A 143 10.84 23.82 2.29
C LEU A 143 12.35 23.54 2.44
N PRO A 144 13.20 24.18 1.63
CA PRO A 144 14.65 24.14 1.81
C PRO A 144 15.00 24.58 3.23
N ASP A 145 15.86 23.81 3.89
CA ASP A 145 16.41 24.17 5.18
C ASP A 145 17.82 24.73 4.95
N THR A 146 18.00 26.02 5.20
CA THR A 146 19.27 26.72 4.97
C THR A 146 20.38 26.24 5.92
N ASN A 147 20.02 25.58 7.01
CA ASN A 147 20.98 24.99 7.96
C ASN A 147 21.30 23.53 7.62
N LEU A 148 20.67 22.96 6.60
CA LEU A 148 20.90 21.59 6.19
C LEU A 148 22.15 21.50 5.31
N VAL A 149 23.17 20.84 5.86
CA VAL A 149 24.36 20.46 5.11
C VAL A 149 24.11 19.10 4.44
N GLU A 150 23.72 19.11 3.16
CA GLU A 150 23.58 17.89 2.37
C GLU A 150 24.96 17.36 1.95
N ARG A 151 25.42 16.27 2.59
CA ARG A 151 26.69 15.65 2.20
C ARG A 151 26.58 15.05 0.81
N GLY A 152 27.54 15.40 -0.06
CA GLY A 152 27.57 14.98 -1.47
C GLY A 152 27.04 16.01 -2.46
N ALA A 153 26.49 17.15 -2.01
CA ALA A 153 26.17 18.28 -2.90
C ALA A 153 27.41 18.79 -3.66
N GLU A 154 28.58 18.71 -3.02
CA GLU A 154 29.90 18.96 -3.60
C GLU A 154 30.32 17.96 -4.68
N LYS A 155 29.69 16.78 -4.76
CA LYS A 155 29.91 15.78 -5.83
C LYS A 155 28.95 15.91 -7.01
N LEU A 156 27.99 16.84 -6.94
CA LEU A 156 26.99 17.10 -7.99
C LEU A 156 27.34 18.32 -8.86
N GLN A 157 28.47 18.99 -8.57
CA GLN A 157 29.02 20.01 -9.45
C GLN A 157 29.76 19.31 -10.59
N LEU A 158 29.08 19.18 -11.74
CA LEU A 158 29.68 18.82 -13.03
C LEU A 158 30.51 19.99 -13.58
#